data_AF-A0A645GWS6-F1
#
_entry.id   AF-A0A645GWS6-F1
#
_cell.length_a   1.000
_cell.length_b   1.000
_cell.length_c   1.000
_cell.angle_alpha   90.00
_cell.angle_beta   90.00
_cell.angle_gamma   90.00
#
_symmetry.space_group_name_H-M   'P 1'
#
loop_
_entity.id
_entity.type
_entity.pdbx_description
1 polymer ?
#
loop_
_entity_poly.entity_id
_entity_poly.type
_entity_poly.pdbx_seq_one_letter_code
_entity_poly.pdbx_strand_id
1 'polypeptide(L)'
;MQKILGAESPRRAATIVRTEVSRAFAVASNERLQQAEPLVPGLGKQWRRSGKIHSRWNHDIIDGQVVEASKPFKVPNPGGGTDKMQCPHDPRAPVEQIIHCGCISIPWMKNWRVMTPGAKPFTERELQLDGRKAALDQAAKRTGSRVE
;
A
#
# COMPACT_ATOMS: atom_id res chain seq x y z
N MET A 1 -7.10 3.40 -33.80
CA MET A 1 -6.12 2.31 -33.63
C MET A 1 -4.86 2.70 -34.41
N GLN A 2 -3.80 3.16 -33.74
CA GLN A 2 -2.63 3.74 -34.41
C GLN A 2 -1.60 2.66 -34.76
N LYS A 3 -1.45 2.40 -36.06
CA LYS A 3 -0.74 1.25 -36.66
C LYS A 3 0.78 1.37 -36.74
N ILE A 4 1.36 2.47 -36.26
CA ILE A 4 2.79 2.81 -36.50
C ILE A 4 3.74 2.19 -35.45
N LEU A 5 3.23 1.72 -34.30
CA LEU A 5 4.07 1.23 -33.18
C LEU A 5 3.77 -0.19 -32.69
N GLY A 6 3.18 -1.05 -33.51
CA GLY A 6 3.05 -2.49 -33.21
C GLY A 6 2.47 -2.81 -31.82
N ALA A 7 1.17 -2.55 -31.61
CA ALA A 7 0.31 -3.08 -30.53
C ALA A 7 0.72 -2.94 -29.03
N GLU A 8 1.96 -2.61 -28.66
CA GLU A 8 2.42 -2.48 -27.26
C GLU A 8 2.27 -1.07 -26.66
N SER A 9 2.06 -0.03 -27.47
CA SER A 9 2.39 1.34 -27.03
C SER A 9 1.45 1.97 -25.99
N PRO A 10 0.10 1.89 -26.04
CA PRO A 10 -0.73 2.70 -25.13
C PRO A 10 -0.87 2.10 -23.73
N ARG A 11 -1.01 0.77 -23.62
CA ARG A 11 -1.19 0.08 -22.33
C ARG A 11 0.09 0.09 -21.50
N ARG A 12 1.23 -0.10 -22.16
CA ARG A 12 2.55 -0.01 -21.54
C ARG A 12 2.84 1.42 -21.13
N ALA A 13 2.60 2.41 -22.00
CA ALA A 13 2.72 3.82 -21.64
C ALA A 13 1.83 4.18 -20.43
N ALA A 14 0.56 3.79 -20.43
CA ALA A 14 -0.34 4.03 -19.30
C ALA A 14 0.14 3.36 -18.00
N THR A 15 0.76 2.17 -18.09
CA THR A 15 1.35 1.48 -16.93
C THR A 15 2.54 2.24 -16.35
N ILE A 16 3.44 2.71 -17.23
CA ILE A 16 4.60 3.52 -16.83
C ILE A 16 4.13 4.82 -16.21
N VAL A 17 3.27 5.58 -16.91
CA VAL A 17 2.74 6.86 -16.41
C VAL A 17 2.05 6.69 -15.07
N ARG A 18 1.16 5.69 -14.92
CA ARG A 18 0.48 5.45 -13.65
C ARG A 18 1.46 5.11 -12.53
N THR A 19 2.47 4.29 -12.79
CA THR A 19 3.46 3.89 -11.79
C THR A 19 4.30 5.08 -11.34
N GLU A 20 4.81 5.87 -12.29
CA GLU A 20 5.70 6.99 -12.00
C GLU A 20 4.97 8.20 -11.41
N VAL A 21 3.72 8.47 -11.82
CA VAL A 21 2.89 9.50 -11.18
C VAL A 21 2.60 9.09 -9.72
N SER A 22 2.14 7.86 -9.49
CA SER A 22 1.89 7.38 -8.12
C SER A 22 3.16 7.41 -7.25
N ARG A 23 4.32 7.07 -7.83
CA ARG A 23 5.63 7.18 -7.17
C ARG A 23 5.92 8.61 -6.75
N ALA A 24 5.77 9.58 -7.65
CA ALA A 24 6.05 10.98 -7.35
C ALA A 24 5.23 11.47 -6.13
N PHE A 25 3.94 11.17 -6.10
CA PHE A 25 3.08 11.53 -4.96
C PHE A 25 3.48 10.80 -3.67
N ALA A 26 3.77 9.50 -3.74
CA ALA A 26 4.12 8.71 -2.56
C ALA A 26 5.47 9.14 -1.95
N VAL A 27 6.49 9.38 -2.78
CA VAL A 27 7.81 9.86 -2.36
C VAL A 27 7.68 11.25 -1.73
N ALA A 28 7.01 12.19 -2.40
CA ALA A 28 6.81 13.54 -1.88
C ALA A 28 6.07 13.54 -0.53
N SER A 29 5.04 12.69 -0.39
CA SER A 29 4.28 12.56 0.86
C SER A 29 5.15 12.01 1.98
N ASN A 30 5.99 11.01 1.69
CA ASN A 30 6.92 10.44 2.65
C ASN A 30 8.02 11.44 3.06
N GLU A 31 8.61 12.15 2.11
CA GLU A 31 9.63 13.18 2.40
C GLU A 31 9.06 14.29 3.28
N ARG A 32 7.82 14.73 3.03
CA ARG A 32 7.15 15.71 3.88
C ARG A 32 6.96 15.21 5.31
N LEU A 33 6.60 13.93 5.49
CA LEU A 33 6.47 13.33 6.81
C LEU A 33 7.81 13.24 7.53
N GLN A 34 8.89 12.88 6.83
CA GLN A 34 10.24 12.83 7.40
C GLN A 34 10.73 14.22 7.83
N GLN A 35 10.44 15.26 7.05
CA GLN A 35 10.74 16.64 7.43
C GLN A 35 9.95 17.11 8.66
N ALA A 36 8.72 16.63 8.82
CA ALA A 36 7.85 17.01 9.94
C ALA A 36 8.14 16.21 11.23
N GLU A 37 8.68 15.00 11.14
CA GLU A 37 9.01 14.12 12.26
C GLU A 37 9.77 14.80 13.42
N PRO A 38 10.85 15.58 13.21
CA PRO A 38 11.54 16.26 14.31
C PRO A 38 10.72 17.37 14.96
N LEU A 39 9.69 17.89 14.28
CA LEU A 39 8.83 18.97 14.76
C LEU A 39 7.57 18.45 15.46
N VAL A 40 7.17 17.21 15.16
CA VAL A 40 5.93 16.59 15.64
C VAL A 40 6.27 15.25 16.30
N PRO A 41 6.61 15.25 17.60
CA PRO A 41 6.95 14.04 18.32
C PRO A 41 5.84 12.99 18.23
N GLY A 42 6.21 11.76 17.86
CA GLY A 42 5.27 10.64 17.68
C GLY A 42 4.53 10.64 16.35
N LEU A 43 4.90 11.52 15.40
CA LEU A 43 4.43 11.44 14.02
C LEU A 43 4.89 10.13 13.38
N GLY A 44 3.92 9.38 12.90
CA GLY A 44 4.14 8.16 12.14
C GLY A 44 3.42 8.20 10.80
N LYS A 45 3.44 7.05 10.15
CA LYS A 45 2.75 6.79 8.90
C LYS A 45 2.14 5.41 8.93
N GLN A 46 0.95 5.30 8.35
CA GLN A 46 0.21 4.05 8.24
C GLN A 46 0.13 3.61 6.78
N TRP A 47 0.34 2.33 6.54
CA TRP A 47 0.09 1.71 5.23
C TRP A 47 -1.41 1.55 5.02
N ARG A 48 -1.91 1.98 3.86
CA ARG A 48 -3.31 1.79 3.47
C ARG A 48 -3.39 1.07 2.13
N ARG A 49 -4.04 -0.09 2.11
CA ARG A 49 -4.27 -0.89 0.90
C ARG A 49 -5.17 -0.17 -0.10
N SER A 50 -5.02 -0.54 -1.38
CA SER A 50 -5.70 0.12 -2.51
C SER A 50 -7.22 -0.05 -2.61
N GLY A 51 -7.82 -1.03 -1.93
CA GLY A 51 -9.24 -1.39 -2.08
C GLY A 51 -9.61 -2.03 -3.43
N LYS A 52 -8.64 -2.29 -4.33
CA LYS A 52 -8.88 -3.02 -5.59
C LYS A 52 -9.35 -4.43 -5.30
N ILE A 53 -10.31 -4.96 -6.07
CA ILE A 53 -10.80 -6.35 -5.91
C ILE A 53 -9.63 -7.33 -5.82
N HIS A 54 -8.71 -7.27 -6.79
CA HIS A 54 -7.50 -8.10 -6.84
C HIS A 54 -6.24 -7.29 -6.48
N SER A 55 -6.23 -6.70 -5.28
CA SER A 55 -4.99 -6.19 -4.69
C SER A 55 -4.02 -7.33 -4.40
N ARG A 56 -2.75 -6.97 -4.20
CA ARG A 56 -1.73 -7.95 -3.83
C ARG A 56 -1.96 -8.42 -2.41
N TRP A 57 -1.98 -9.73 -2.21
CA TRP A 57 -2.21 -10.34 -0.90
C TRP A 57 -1.25 -9.83 0.17
N ASN A 58 0.03 -9.69 -0.17
CA ASN A 58 1.08 -9.23 0.75
C ASN A 58 0.90 -7.77 1.17
N HIS A 59 0.25 -6.95 0.33
CA HIS A 59 -0.10 -5.56 0.67
C HIS A 59 -1.37 -5.49 1.52
N ASP A 60 -2.30 -6.41 1.31
CA ASP A 60 -3.50 -6.53 2.13
C ASP A 60 -3.18 -7.02 3.56
N ILE A 61 -2.12 -7.82 3.72
CA ILE A 61 -1.63 -8.26 5.03
C ILE A 61 -1.12 -7.10 5.86
N ILE A 62 -0.35 -6.19 5.26
CA ILE A 62 0.27 -5.08 5.98
C ILE A 62 -0.62 -3.83 6.05
N ASP A 63 -1.86 -3.91 5.57
CA ASP A 63 -2.82 -2.83 5.72
C ASP A 63 -2.97 -2.46 7.20
N GLY A 64 -2.92 -1.17 7.50
CA GLY A 64 -2.92 -0.68 8.87
C GLY A 64 -1.57 -0.72 9.59
N GLN A 65 -0.51 -1.30 9.02
CA GLN A 65 0.83 -1.25 9.62
C GLN A 65 1.23 0.21 9.87
N VAL A 66 1.57 0.53 11.12
CA VAL A 66 2.07 1.84 11.53
C VAL A 66 3.57 1.75 11.79
N VAL A 67 4.31 2.73 11.28
CA VAL A 67 5.73 2.93 11.57
C VAL A 67 5.98 4.41 11.83
N GLU A 68 7.08 4.75 12.50
CA GLU A 68 7.59 6.13 12.56
C GLU A 68 7.82 6.69 11.14
N ALA A 69 7.72 8.01 10.97
CA ALA A 69 7.72 8.65 9.66
C ALA A 69 8.99 8.35 8.83
N SER A 70 10.16 8.24 9.46
CA SER A 70 11.43 7.87 8.78
C SER A 70 11.69 6.37 8.65
N LYS A 71 10.92 5.51 9.32
CA LYS A 71 11.15 4.07 9.30
C LYS A 71 10.45 3.41 8.11
N PRO A 72 11.04 2.33 7.54
CA PRO A 72 10.40 1.60 6.46
C PRO A 72 9.30 0.66 6.98
N PHE A 73 8.27 0.48 6.15
CA PHE A 73 7.34 -0.64 6.25
C PHE A 73 8.07 -1.96 5.98
N LYS A 74 7.53 -3.05 6.54
CA LYS A 74 8.03 -4.41 6.32
C LYS A 74 7.00 -5.14 5.46
N VAL A 75 7.30 -5.30 4.18
CA VAL A 75 6.37 -5.86 3.20
C VAL A 75 6.81 -7.28 2.85
N PRO A 76 6.00 -8.32 3.13
CA PRO A 76 6.34 -9.68 2.70
C PRO A 76 6.56 -9.73 1.18
N ASN A 77 7.62 -10.40 0.74
CA ASN A 77 7.92 -10.55 -0.66
C ASN A 77 7.39 -11.91 -1.19
N PRO A 78 6.65 -11.96 -2.32
CA PRO A 78 6.15 -13.21 -2.90
C PRO A 78 7.24 -14.23 -3.27
N GLY A 79 8.42 -13.78 -3.67
CA GLY A 79 9.61 -14.59 -3.91
C GLY A 79 10.37 -15.01 -2.64
N GLY A 80 9.87 -14.64 -1.45
CA GLY A 80 10.47 -14.92 -0.16
C GLY A 80 11.19 -13.73 0.46
N GLY A 81 11.20 -13.67 1.80
CA GLY A 81 11.80 -12.57 2.55
C GLY A 81 10.87 -11.38 2.78
N THR A 82 11.46 -10.22 3.11
CA THR A 82 10.72 -9.00 3.46
C THR A 82 11.39 -7.78 2.86
N ASP A 83 10.66 -7.06 2.01
CA ASP A 83 11.08 -5.79 1.46
C ASP A 83 10.90 -4.67 2.49
N LYS A 84 11.92 -3.83 2.61
CA LYS A 84 11.86 -2.60 3.42
C LYS A 84 11.49 -1.44 2.51
N MET A 85 10.25 -0.95 2.62
CA MET A 85 9.73 0.11 1.76
C MET A 85 9.44 1.36 2.59
N GLN A 86 9.98 2.52 2.18
CA GLN A 86 9.69 3.79 2.85
C GLN A 86 8.26 4.27 2.61
N CYS A 87 7.70 3.95 1.45
CA CYS A 87 6.33 4.27 1.07
C CYS A 87 5.82 3.27 0.03
N PRO A 88 4.51 3.22 -0.24
CA PRO A 88 4.02 2.60 -1.46
C PRO A 88 4.74 3.19 -2.68
N HIS A 89 4.99 2.38 -3.70
CA HIS A 89 5.75 2.80 -4.88
C HIS A 89 7.19 3.26 -4.60
N ASP A 90 7.83 2.82 -3.50
CA ASP A 90 9.25 3.11 -3.23
C ASP A 90 10.14 2.74 -4.44
N PRO A 91 10.97 3.66 -4.98
CA PRO A 91 11.89 3.37 -6.10
C PRO A 91 12.94 2.30 -5.81
N ARG A 92 13.21 2.00 -4.53
CA ARG A 92 14.16 0.95 -4.13
C ARG A 92 13.49 -0.42 -4.00
N ALA A 93 12.16 -0.50 -4.07
CA ALA A 93 11.43 -1.75 -3.96
C ALA A 93 11.41 -2.48 -5.32
N PRO A 94 11.34 -3.82 -5.31
CA PRO A 94 11.26 -4.59 -6.55
C PRO A 94 9.97 -4.28 -7.31
N VAL A 95 10.04 -4.43 -8.64
CA VAL A 95 8.95 -4.11 -9.58
C VAL A 95 7.62 -4.74 -9.16
N GLU A 96 7.67 -6.00 -8.71
CA GLU A 96 6.51 -6.76 -8.24
C GLU A 96 5.76 -6.13 -7.07
N GLN A 97 6.39 -5.25 -6.28
CA GLN A 97 5.73 -4.50 -5.20
C GLN A 97 5.07 -3.22 -5.71
N ILE A 98 5.57 -2.63 -6.81
CA ILE A 98 5.25 -1.23 -7.16
C ILE A 98 4.35 -1.08 -8.37
N ILE A 99 4.47 -1.93 -9.40
CA ILE A 99 3.71 -1.76 -10.65
C ILE A 99 2.22 -2.00 -10.40
N HIS A 100 1.33 -1.20 -10.96
CA HIS A 100 -0.13 -1.35 -10.75
C HIS A 100 -0.56 -1.37 -9.27
N CYS A 101 0.29 -0.99 -8.32
CA CYS A 101 -0.11 -0.80 -6.94
C CYS A 101 -1.06 0.42 -6.87
N GLY A 102 -1.92 0.46 -5.86
CA GLY A 102 -2.73 1.65 -5.56
C GLY A 102 -2.78 1.93 -4.06
N CYS A 103 -1.85 1.35 -3.31
CA CYS A 103 -1.72 1.56 -1.88
C CYS A 103 -1.18 2.97 -1.64
N ILE A 104 -1.53 3.55 -0.51
CA ILE A 104 -1.10 4.89 -0.09
C ILE A 104 -0.55 4.82 1.33
N SER A 105 0.21 5.84 1.70
CA SER A 105 0.62 6.04 3.08
C SER A 105 -0.10 7.27 3.62
N ILE A 106 -0.73 7.13 4.77
CA ILE A 106 -1.42 8.22 5.43
C ILE A 106 -0.65 8.64 6.69
N PRO A 107 -0.59 9.94 7.01
CA PRO A 107 -0.04 10.40 8.29
C PRO A 107 -0.78 9.76 9.45
N TRP A 108 -0.08 9.48 10.54
CA TRP A 108 -0.64 8.82 11.71
C TRP A 108 -0.07 9.41 12.99
N MET A 109 -0.92 9.55 14.01
CA MET A 109 -0.51 9.81 15.39
C MET A 109 -1.35 8.97 16.35
N LYS A 110 -0.76 8.55 17.47
CA LYS A 110 -1.42 7.68 18.46
C LYS A 110 -2.71 8.26 19.03
N ASN A 111 -2.78 9.58 19.18
CA ASN A 111 -3.91 10.29 19.77
C ASN A 111 -4.98 10.70 18.75
N TRP A 112 -4.79 10.43 17.45
CA TRP A 112 -5.77 10.79 16.43
C TRP A 112 -6.96 9.85 16.44
N ARG A 113 -8.16 10.45 16.41
CA ARG A 113 -9.40 9.73 16.13
C ARG A 113 -9.54 9.61 14.62
N VAL A 114 -9.39 8.39 14.11
CA VAL A 114 -9.49 8.09 12.68
C VAL A 114 -10.57 7.05 12.45
N MET A 115 -11.17 7.07 11.26
CA MET A 115 -12.20 6.08 10.88
C MET A 115 -11.64 4.65 10.81
N THR A 116 -10.34 4.49 10.57
CA THR A 116 -9.72 3.16 10.40
C THR A 116 -8.31 3.16 11.01
N PRO A 117 -8.17 2.91 12.31
CA PRO A 117 -6.86 2.94 12.99
C PRO A 117 -5.98 1.73 12.69
N GLY A 118 -6.52 0.66 12.11
CA GLY A 118 -5.79 -0.55 11.72
C GLY A 118 -6.07 -0.95 10.27
N ALA A 119 -6.07 -2.26 10.00
CA ALA A 119 -6.46 -2.76 8.68
C ALA A 119 -7.93 -2.43 8.40
N LYS A 120 -8.21 -1.95 7.17
CA LYS A 120 -9.55 -1.61 6.71
C LYS A 120 -10.31 -2.90 6.40
N PRO A 121 -11.51 -3.09 6.98
CA PRO A 121 -12.37 -4.22 6.64
C PRO A 121 -12.53 -4.36 5.13
N PHE A 122 -12.54 -5.61 4.65
CA PHE A 122 -12.85 -5.85 3.24
C PHE A 122 -14.33 -5.59 2.99
N THR A 123 -14.62 -5.03 1.82
CA THR A 123 -16.01 -4.91 1.37
C THR A 123 -16.56 -6.28 1.00
N GLU A 124 -17.88 -6.45 1.07
CA GLU A 124 -18.54 -7.70 0.67
C GLU A 124 -18.16 -8.11 -0.76
N ARG A 125 -18.12 -7.14 -1.68
CA ARG A 125 -17.69 -7.36 -3.07
C ARG A 125 -16.25 -7.89 -3.18
N GLU A 126 -15.33 -7.40 -2.35
CA GLU A 126 -13.95 -7.89 -2.32
C GLU A 126 -13.89 -9.34 -1.82
N LEU A 127 -14.68 -9.68 -0.80
CA LEU A 127 -14.73 -11.02 -0.23
C LEU A 127 -15.35 -12.03 -1.19
N GLN A 128 -16.41 -11.64 -1.91
CA GLN A 128 -17.07 -12.49 -2.91
C GLN A 128 -16.20 -12.76 -4.14
N LEU A 129 -15.40 -11.77 -4.58
CA LEU A 129 -14.65 -11.84 -5.83
C LEU A 129 -13.17 -12.24 -5.66
N ASP A 130 -12.61 -12.23 -4.45
CA ASP A 130 -11.24 -12.70 -4.19
C ASP A 130 -11.17 -13.61 -2.95
N GLY A 131 -11.11 -14.92 -3.19
CA GLY A 131 -11.04 -15.93 -2.13
C GLY A 131 -9.83 -15.78 -1.19
N ARG A 132 -8.73 -15.16 -1.64
CA ARG A 132 -7.56 -14.92 -0.78
C ARG A 132 -7.87 -13.85 0.26
N LYS A 133 -8.68 -12.86 -0.09
CA LYS A 133 -9.15 -11.84 0.85
C LYS A 133 -10.13 -12.43 1.86
N ALA A 134 -11.03 -13.30 1.42
CA ALA A 134 -11.90 -14.05 2.32
C ALA A 134 -11.10 -14.88 3.34
N ALA A 135 -10.08 -15.61 2.88
CA ALA A 135 -9.19 -16.36 3.77
C ALA A 135 -8.43 -15.45 4.75
N LEU A 136 -7.90 -14.31 4.27
CA LEU A 136 -7.20 -13.34 5.09
C LEU A 136 -8.12 -12.69 6.14
N ASP A 137 -9.36 -12.38 5.78
CA ASP A 137 -10.37 -11.83 6.71
C ASP A 137 -10.67 -12.81 7.85
N GLN A 138 -10.92 -14.08 7.49
CA GLN A 138 -11.19 -15.13 8.46
C GLN A 138 -9.99 -15.36 9.40
N ALA A 139 -8.76 -15.35 8.86
CA ALA A 139 -7.55 -15.48 9.67
C ALA A 139 -7.36 -14.28 10.63
N ALA A 140 -7.65 -13.06 10.15
CA ALA A 140 -7.55 -11.86 10.96
C ALA A 140 -8.60 -11.82 12.10
N LYS A 141 -9.84 -12.24 11.81
CA LYS A 141 -10.91 -12.37 12.82
C LYS A 141 -10.56 -13.38 13.91
N ARG A 142 -9.95 -14.52 13.55
CA ARG A 142 -9.48 -15.53 14.52
C ARG A 142 -8.40 -15.02 15.47
N THR A 143 -7.58 -14.07 15.02
CA THR A 143 -6.45 -13.53 15.78
C THR A 143 -6.75 -12.20 16.49
N GLY A 144 -7.96 -11.65 16.32
CA GLY A 144 -8.35 -10.34 16.85
C GLY A 144 -7.60 -9.16 16.21
N SER A 145 -6.91 -9.38 15.08
CA SER A 145 -6.07 -8.36 14.42
C SER A 145 -6.84 -7.42 13.49
N ARG A 146 -8.12 -7.73 13.21
CA ARG A 146 -9.08 -6.86 12.52
C ARG A 146 -10.34 -6.73 13.36
N VAL A 147 -10.65 -5.50 13.74
CA VAL A 147 -11.90 -5.13 14.43
C VAL A 147 -12.88 -4.63 13.35
N GLU A 148 -14.13 -5.07 13.43
CA GLU A 148 -15.23 -4.66 12.52
C GLU A 148 -15.55 -3.17 12.64
#